data_AF-X1EM13-F1
#
_entry.id   AF-X1EM13-F1
#
_cell.length_a   1.000
_cell.length_b   1.000
_cell.length_c   1.000
_cell.angle_alpha   90.00
_cell.angle_beta   90.00
_cell.angle_gamma   90.00
#
_symmetry.space_group_name_H-M   'P 1'
#
loop_
_entity.id
_entity.type
_entity.pdbx_description
1 polymer ?
#
loop_
_entity_poly.entity_id
_entity_poly.type
_entity_poly.pdbx_seq_one_letter_code
_entity_poly.pdbx_strand_id
1 'polypeptide(L)' 'VNPRTGFTRLNRELDRIERKGDGYHQKVRDGFLKLAQGQKNFFVIDAMQDIDAVHKKIIETVEKI' A
#
# COMPACT_ATOMS: atom_id res chain seq x y z
N VAL A 1 2.12 2.87 1.67
CA VAL A 1 3.54 2.92 1.22
C VAL A 1 3.70 3.88 0.05
N ASN A 2 4.76 4.68 0.04
CA ASN A 2 5.11 5.49 -1.14
C ASN A 2 5.72 4.59 -2.25
N PRO A 3 5.70 5.02 -3.53
CA PRO A 3 6.20 4.19 -4.63
C PRO A 3 7.66 3.74 -4.49
N ARG A 4 8.55 4.67 -4.10
CA ARG A 4 10.00 4.42 -4.02
C ARG A 4 10.33 3.33 -3.00
N THR A 5 9.79 3.43 -1.80
CA THR A 5 9.96 2.42 -0.74
C THR A 5 9.37 1.07 -1.16
N GLY A 6 8.21 1.06 -1.83
CA GLY A 6 7.62 -0.17 -2.36
C GLY A 6 8.55 -0.88 -3.34
N PHE A 7 9.19 -0.14 -4.24
CA PHE A 7 10.12 -0.68 -5.21
C PHE A 7 11.37 -1.30 -4.57
N THR A 8 11.94 -0.66 -3.54
CA THR A 8 13.11 -1.21 -2.82
C THR A 8 12.86 -2.54 -2.12
N ARG A 9 11.59 -2.89 -1.87
CA ARG A 9 11.20 -4.15 -1.23
C ARG A 9 11.01 -5.31 -2.22
N LEU A 10 11.06 -5.04 -3.53
CA LEU A 10 10.94 -6.07 -4.55
C LEU A 10 12.24 -6.86 -4.65
N ASN A 11 12.18 -8.15 -4.34
CA ASN A 11 13.29 -9.08 -4.54
C ASN A 11 13.02 -10.00 -5.74
N ARG A 12 12.74 -9.40 -6.91
CA ARG A 12 12.42 -10.11 -8.16
C ARG A 12 12.71 -9.23 -9.38
N GLU A 13 12.77 -9.86 -10.56
CA GLU A 13 12.75 -9.10 -11.81
C GLU A 13 11.45 -8.31 -11.96
N LEU A 14 11.58 -7.07 -12.40
CA LEU A 14 10.47 -6.13 -12.56
C LEU A 14 9.73 -6.47 -13.84
N ASP A 15 8.42 -6.66 -13.76
CA ASP A 15 7.60 -6.91 -14.93
C ASP A 15 7.21 -5.60 -15.65
N ARG A 16 6.31 -5.70 -16.64
CA ARG A 16 5.84 -4.54 -17.42
C ARG A 16 5.22 -3.45 -16.55
N ILE A 17 4.57 -3.79 -15.46
CA ILE A 17 3.90 -2.89 -14.53
C ILE A 17 4.91 -2.28 -13.56
N GLU A 18 5.78 -3.08 -12.94
CA GLU A 18 6.77 -2.51 -12.01
C GLU A 18 7.80 -1.61 -12.70
N ARG A 19 8.10 -1.87 -13.98
CA ARG A 19 8.98 -1.01 -14.80
C ARG A 19 8.39 0.35 -15.17
N LYS A 20 7.12 0.62 -14.85
CA LYS A 20 6.55 1.97 -15.05
C LYS A 20 7.16 2.96 -14.06
N GLY A 21 7.30 4.22 -14.47
CA GLY A 21 7.94 5.24 -13.64
C GLY A 21 7.10 5.69 -12.43
N ASP A 22 7.74 6.44 -11.52
CA ASP A 22 7.15 6.91 -10.26
C ASP A 22 5.79 7.60 -10.43
N GLY A 23 5.61 8.41 -11.49
CA GLY A 23 4.34 9.09 -11.76
C GLY A 23 3.17 8.14 -12.05
N TYR A 24 3.43 6.96 -12.62
CA TYR A 24 2.41 5.93 -12.77
C TYR A 24 2.04 5.32 -11.43
N HIS A 25 3.04 4.94 -10.63
CA HIS A 25 2.83 4.31 -9.32
C HIS A 25 2.21 5.27 -8.30
N GLN A 26 2.49 6.57 -8.41
CA GLN A 26 1.82 7.61 -7.62
C GLN A 26 0.31 7.65 -7.96
N LYS A 27 -0.06 7.65 -9.25
CA LYS A 27 -1.47 7.59 -9.67
C LYS A 27 -2.18 6.32 -9.19
N VAL A 28 -1.49 5.17 -9.20
CA VAL A 28 -2.02 3.92 -8.65
C VAL A 28 -2.28 4.04 -7.15
N ARG A 29 -1.31 4.58 -6.38
CA ARG A 29 -1.47 4.86 -4.94
C ARG A 29 -2.66 5.77 -4.68
N ASP A 30 -2.77 6.87 -5.41
CA ASP A 30 -3.84 7.86 -5.24
C ASP A 30 -5.21 7.24 -5.59
N GLY A 31 -5.26 6.37 -6.60
CA GLY A 31 -6.45 5.59 -6.95
C GLY A 31 -6.96 4.72 -5.80
N PHE A 32 -6.07 3.93 -5.17
CA PHE A 32 -6.44 3.12 -4.00
C PHE A 32 -6.95 3.97 -2.83
N LEU A 33 -6.30 5.09 -2.54
CA LEU A 33 -6.72 6.00 -1.47
C LEU A 33 -8.11 6.61 -1.76
N LYS A 34 -8.36 7.02 -3.01
CA LYS A 34 -9.67 7.53 -3.43
C LYS A 34 -10.76 6.47 -3.30
N LEU A 35 -10.49 5.22 -3.68
CA LEU A 35 -11.45 4.12 -3.53
C LEU A 35 -11.78 3.86 -2.06
N ALA A 36 -10.79 3.91 -1.17
CA ALA A 36 -10.99 3.70 0.26
C ALA A 36 -11.87 4.77 0.93
N GLN A 37 -11.93 5.99 0.40
CA GLN A 37 -12.84 7.03 0.89
C GLN A 37 -14.32 6.70 0.66
N GLY A 38 -14.63 5.91 -0.38
CA GLY A 38 -16.01 5.62 -0.80
C GLY A 38 -16.55 4.27 -0.34
N GLN A 39 -15.72 3.42 0.27
CA GLN A 39 -16.06 2.03 0.60
C GLN A 39 -15.93 1.78 2.09
N LYS A 40 -17.04 1.42 2.76
CA LYS A 40 -17.06 1.21 4.23
C LYS A 40 -16.24 0.01 4.69
N ASN A 41 -15.99 -0.95 3.81
CA ASN A 41 -15.23 -2.16 4.08
C ASN A 41 -13.75 -2.05 3.67
N PHE A 42 -13.28 -0.86 3.31
CA PHE A 42 -11.87 -0.61 2.99
C PHE A 42 -11.19 0.05 4.18
N PHE A 43 -10.07 -0.51 4.62
CA PHE A 43 -9.28 0.02 5.72
C PHE A 43 -7.87 0.36 5.23
N VAL A 44 -7.43 1.60 5.47
CA VAL A 44 -6.10 2.07 5.05
C VAL A 44 -5.12 1.90 6.21
N ILE A 45 -4.07 1.11 5.98
CA ILE A 45 -2.99 0.87 6.95
C ILE A 45 -1.69 1.41 6.40
N ASP A 46 -0.93 2.13 7.23
CA ASP A 46 0.33 2.74 6.82
C ASP A 46 1.49 1.74 6.80
N ALA A 47 1.72 1.14 5.64
CA ALA A 47 2.84 0.22 5.41
C ALA A 47 4.24 0.90 5.34
N MET A 48 4.36 2.19 5.72
CA MET A 48 5.66 2.86 5.93
C MET A 48 6.25 2.61 7.31
N GLN A 49 5.46 2.13 8.27
CA GLN A 49 5.93 1.75 9.59
C GLN A 49 6.75 0.44 9.54
N ASP A 50 7.36 0.07 10.67
CA ASP A 50 8.00 -1.23 10.83
C ASP A 50 6.99 -2.38 10.76
N ILE A 51 7.50 -3.59 10.51
CA ILE A 51 6.65 -4.76 10.25
C ILE A 51 5.73 -5.12 11.43
N ASP A 52 6.21 -4.94 12.66
CA ASP A 52 5.46 -5.30 13.87
C ASP A 52 4.32 -4.30 14.11
N ALA A 53 4.57 -3.00 13.91
CA ALA A 53 3.55 -1.97 13.99
C ALA A 53 2.47 -2.15 12.92
N VAL A 54 2.86 -2.45 11.67
CA VAL A 54 1.91 -2.75 10.58
C VAL A 54 1.09 -3.99 10.91
N HIS A 55 1.72 -5.07 11.36
CA HIS A 55 1.06 -6.31 11.74
C HIS A 55 0.03 -6.07 12.85
N LYS A 56 0.44 -5.42 13.94
CA LYS A 56 -0.46 -5.07 15.05
C LYS A 56 -1.67 -4.27 14.56
N LYS A 57 -1.45 -3.27 13.68
CA LYS A 57 -2.53 -2.44 13.17
C LYS A 57 -3.53 -3.22 12.33
N ILE A 58 -3.08 -4.21 11.56
CA ILE A 58 -3.95 -5.12 10.79
C ILE A 58 -4.86 -5.89 11.76
N ILE A 59 -4.28 -6.55 12.77
CA ILE A 59 -5.05 -7.33 13.76
C ILE A 59 -6.10 -6.45 14.45
N GLU A 60 -5.69 -5.30 15.01
CA GLU A 60 -6.60 -4.36 15.68
C GLU A 60 -7.75 -3.87 14.78
N THR A 61 -7.50 -3.77 13.46
CA THR A 61 -8.52 -3.31 12.52
C THR A 61 -9.53 -4.42 12.26
N VAL A 62 -9.05 -5.65 12.05
CA VAL A 62 -9.91 -6.81 11.77
C VAL A 62 -10.76 -7.18 12.98
N GLU A 63 -10.22 -7.12 14.19
CA GLU A 63 -10.96 -7.42 15.44
C GLU A 63 -12.10 -6.44 15.74
N LYS A 64 -12.14 -5.28 15.07
CA LYS A 64 -13.17 -4.24 15.24
C LYS A 64 -14.26 -4.27 14.17
N ILE A 65 -14.14 -5.18 13.20
CA ILE A 65 -15.15 -5.44 12.14
C ILE A 65 -16.25 -6.32 12.74
#